data_AF-A8XAA8-F1
#
_entry.id   AF-A8XAA8-F1
#
_cell.length_a   1.000
_cell.length_b   1.000
_cell.length_c   1.000
_cell.angle_alpha   90.00
_cell.angle_beta   90.00
_cell.angle_gamma   90.00
#
_symmetry.space_group_name_H-M   'P 1'
#
loop_
_entity.id
_entity.type
_entity.pdbx_description
1 polymer ?
#
loop_
_entity_poly.entity_id
_entity_poly.type
_entity_poly.pdbx_seq_one_letter_code
_entity_poly.pdbx_strand_id
1 'polypeptide(L)'
;MSSFITRAERSGNIFSRVTGLIRAGQLSWADRPLWYDVYISSPPLSPPDWNVKLPKFDQPIRPIFYEEDVLRAKFYKTYRSTAGIQVDSSRTSVSQQFINEYKLVKSENASATPEELFELTTKRLNENGIMLK
;
A
#
# COMPACT_ATOMS: atom_id res chain seq x y z
N MET A 1 47.36 1.27 7.81
CA MET A 1 46.46 2.34 8.32
C MET A 1 45.13 2.47 7.56
N SER A 2 44.95 1.92 6.34
CA SER A 2 43.71 2.14 5.55
C SER A 2 42.49 1.29 5.96
N SER A 3 42.67 0.19 6.70
CA SER A 3 41.56 -0.72 7.10
C SER A 3 40.47 -0.05 7.96
N PHE A 4 40.80 1.02 8.69
CA PHE A 4 39.85 1.69 9.58
C PHE A 4 38.88 2.62 8.83
N ILE A 5 39.27 3.10 7.64
CA ILE A 5 38.46 4.06 6.84
C ILE A 5 37.41 3.32 5.99
N THR A 6 37.72 2.12 5.51
CA THR A 6 36.84 1.35 4.61
C THR A 6 35.71 0.62 5.34
N ARG A 7 35.90 0.31 6.62
CA ARG A 7 34.91 -0.36 7.50
C ARG A 7 34.25 0.63 8.47
N ALA A 8 33.98 1.86 8.01
CA ALA A 8 33.38 2.92 8.82
C ALA A 8 31.92 3.14 8.41
N GLU A 9 31.01 2.22 8.77
CA GLU A 9 29.60 2.21 8.33
C GLU A 9 28.83 3.48 8.71
N ARG A 10 29.29 4.21 9.75
CA ARG A 10 28.72 5.50 10.17
C ARG A 10 29.27 6.71 9.41
N SER A 11 30.27 6.54 8.56
CA SER A 11 30.95 7.64 7.84
C SER A 11 30.55 7.65 6.36
N GLY A 12 29.26 7.89 6.11
CA GLY A 12 28.67 7.91 4.77
C GLY A 12 28.34 6.52 4.21
N ASN A 13 27.64 6.50 3.08
CA ASN A 13 27.26 5.25 2.40
C ASN A 13 28.44 4.56 1.69
N ILE A 14 28.21 3.32 1.24
CA ILE A 14 29.22 2.50 0.54
C ILE A 14 29.69 3.17 -0.76
N PHE A 15 28.81 3.88 -1.47
CA PHE A 15 29.12 4.49 -2.76
C PHE A 15 30.07 5.67 -2.60
N SER A 16 29.81 6.57 -1.65
CA SER A 16 30.67 7.73 -1.39
C SER A 16 32.06 7.32 -0.90
N ARG A 17 32.15 6.27 -0.07
CA ARG A 17 33.43 5.73 0.41
C ARG A 17 34.27 5.14 -0.71
N VAL A 18 33.67 4.30 -1.58
CA VAL A 18 34.39 3.74 -2.75
C VAL A 18 34.80 4.84 -3.72
N THR A 19 33.91 5.81 -3.99
CA THR A 19 34.22 6.96 -4.84
C THR A 19 35.39 7.77 -4.28
N GLY A 20 35.42 7.98 -2.97
CA GLY A 20 36.51 8.67 -2.28
C GLY A 20 37.85 7.92 -2.39
N LEU A 21 37.86 6.60 -2.23
CA LEU A 21 39.05 5.77 -2.40
C LEU A 21 39.61 5.85 -3.82
N ILE A 22 38.73 5.82 -4.82
CA ILE A 22 39.09 5.97 -6.23
C ILE A 22 39.71 7.34 -6.47
N ARG A 23 39.07 8.41 -6.01
CA ARG A 23 39.56 9.79 -6.18
C ARG A 23 40.88 10.07 -5.46
N ALA A 24 41.10 9.44 -4.31
CA ALA A 24 42.33 9.55 -3.54
C ALA A 24 43.47 8.67 -4.09
N GLY A 25 43.23 7.90 -5.17
CA GLY A 25 44.21 6.99 -5.75
C GLY A 25 44.50 5.75 -4.90
N GLN A 26 43.70 5.49 -3.85
CA GLN A 26 43.84 4.32 -2.98
C GLN A 26 43.15 3.07 -3.55
N LEU A 27 42.25 3.26 -4.52
CA LEU A 27 41.63 2.19 -5.31
C LEU A 27 41.78 2.54 -6.79
N SER A 28 42.34 1.63 -7.59
CA SER A 28 42.41 1.83 -9.04
C SER A 28 41.02 1.82 -9.66
N TRP A 29 40.81 2.62 -10.71
CA TRP A 29 39.56 2.61 -11.46
C TRP A 29 39.25 1.22 -12.06
N ALA A 30 40.27 0.48 -12.48
CA ALA A 30 40.12 -0.87 -13.02
C ALA A 30 39.64 -1.88 -11.96
N ASP A 31 39.96 -1.63 -10.69
CA ASP A 31 39.65 -2.50 -9.55
C ASP A 31 38.36 -2.10 -8.83
N ARG A 32 37.58 -1.17 -9.40
CA ARG A 32 36.31 -0.76 -8.80
C ARG A 32 35.35 -1.96 -8.71
N PRO A 33 34.49 -2.03 -7.68
CA PRO A 33 33.54 -3.11 -7.55
C PRO A 33 32.56 -3.16 -8.73
N LEU A 34 32.15 -4.37 -9.14
CA LEU A 34 31.19 -4.56 -10.24
C LEU A 34 29.88 -3.79 -10.05
N TRP A 35 29.39 -3.68 -8.81
CA TRP A 35 28.16 -2.95 -8.50
C TRP A 35 28.29 -1.42 -8.67
N TYR A 36 29.51 -0.88 -8.72
CA TYR A 36 29.75 0.56 -8.75
C TYR A 36 29.17 1.20 -10.02
N ASP A 37 29.35 0.54 -11.17
CA ASP A 37 28.81 1.02 -12.44
C ASP A 37 27.29 0.95 -12.47
N VAL A 38 26.71 -0.10 -11.89
CA VAL A 38 25.25 -0.24 -11.72
C VAL A 38 24.69 0.86 -10.84
N TYR A 39 25.40 1.22 -9.77
CA TYR A 39 25.00 2.31 -8.87
C TYR A 39 25.06 3.67 -9.59
N ILE A 40 26.07 3.90 -10.44
CA ILE A 40 26.17 5.13 -11.25
C ILE A 40 25.04 5.20 -12.28
N SER A 41 24.75 4.10 -12.97
CA SER A 41 23.71 4.06 -14.00
C SER A 41 22.30 4.17 -13.41
N SER A 42 22.10 3.64 -12.20
CA SER A 42 20.80 3.52 -11.55
C SER A 42 20.91 3.79 -10.06
N PRO A 43 21.16 5.05 -9.66
CA PRO A 43 21.28 5.41 -8.25
C PRO A 43 19.93 5.25 -7.53
N PRO A 44 19.94 4.85 -6.25
CA PRO A 44 18.72 4.80 -5.45
C PRO A 44 18.16 6.21 -5.21
N LEU A 45 16.83 6.33 -5.04
CA LEU A 45 16.17 7.61 -4.75
C LEU A 45 16.71 8.29 -3.50
N SER A 46 16.99 7.49 -2.46
CA SER A 46 17.62 7.95 -1.22
C SER A 46 18.87 7.10 -0.96
N PRO A 47 20.03 7.72 -0.69
CA PRO A 47 21.25 6.97 -0.41
C PRO A 47 21.11 6.16 0.90
N PRO A 48 21.71 4.96 0.97
CA PRO A 48 21.69 4.12 2.16
C PRO A 48 22.70 4.65 3.19
N ASP A 49 22.40 5.80 3.77
CA ASP A 49 23.20 6.37 4.85
C ASP A 49 22.86 5.73 6.19
N TRP A 50 23.83 5.71 7.11
CA TRP A 50 23.64 5.10 8.44
C TRP A 50 22.55 5.79 9.27
N ASN A 51 22.34 7.09 9.04
CA ASN A 51 21.42 7.94 9.80
C ASN A 51 20.12 8.21 9.03
N VAL A 52 19.77 7.35 8.07
CA VAL A 52 18.49 7.46 7.37
C VAL A 52 17.37 7.33 8.38
N LYS A 53 16.62 8.43 8.54
CA LYS A 53 15.39 8.45 9.32
C LYS A 53 14.32 7.76 8.48
N LEU A 54 14.22 6.44 8.63
CA LEU A 54 13.06 5.68 8.16
C LEU A 54 11.77 6.29 8.74
N PRO A 55 10.59 6.10 8.09
CA PRO A 55 9.31 6.58 8.61
C PRO A 55 9.26 6.30 10.11
N LYS A 56 9.11 7.38 10.87
CA LYS A 56 9.61 7.46 12.25
C LYS A 56 9.04 6.30 13.06
N PHE A 57 9.88 5.71 13.92
CA PHE A 57 9.53 4.68 14.92
C PHE A 57 8.34 5.07 15.83
N ASP A 58 7.80 6.28 15.69
CA ASP A 58 6.69 6.83 16.47
C ASP A 58 5.75 7.74 15.64
N GLN A 59 5.79 7.67 14.30
CA GLN A 59 4.83 8.42 13.48
C GLN A 59 3.52 7.63 13.40
N PRO A 60 2.37 8.20 13.84
CA PRO A 60 1.10 7.50 13.77
C PRO A 60 0.74 7.24 12.32
N ILE A 61 0.70 5.97 11.94
CA ILE A 61 0.22 5.52 10.64
C ILE A 61 -1.28 5.87 10.58
N ARG A 62 -1.68 6.61 9.54
CA ARG A 62 -3.09 6.95 9.36
C ARG A 62 -3.86 5.70 8.95
N PRO A 63 -4.99 5.37 9.61
CA PRO A 63 -5.82 4.27 9.13
C PRO A 63 -6.40 4.63 7.75
N ILE A 64 -6.52 3.63 6.89
CA ILE A 64 -7.07 3.77 5.54
C ILE A 64 -8.55 3.39 5.61
N PHE A 65 -9.42 4.38 5.53
CA PHE A 65 -10.88 4.21 5.49
C PHE A 65 -11.45 4.88 4.25
N TYR A 66 -12.46 4.24 3.66
CA TYR A 66 -13.22 4.74 2.52
C TYR A 66 -14.67 5.00 2.91
N GLU A 67 -15.38 5.81 2.11
CA GLU A 67 -16.79 6.12 2.37
C GLU A 67 -17.67 4.87 2.33
N GLU A 68 -17.36 3.90 1.47
CA GLU A 68 -18.06 2.62 1.41
C GLU A 68 -17.88 1.76 2.66
N ASP A 69 -16.86 2.00 3.49
CA ASP A 69 -16.64 1.21 4.70
C ASP A 69 -17.73 1.42 5.74
N VAL A 70 -18.37 2.59 5.75
CA VAL A 70 -19.55 2.87 6.60
C VAL A 70 -20.71 1.94 6.19
N LEU A 71 -20.94 1.81 4.89
CA LEU A 71 -21.99 0.95 4.35
C LEU A 71 -21.65 -0.53 4.56
N ARG A 72 -20.39 -0.90 4.34
CA ARG A 72 -19.87 -2.25 4.55
C ARG A 72 -19.99 -2.68 6.01
N ALA A 73 -19.71 -1.76 6.94
CA ALA A 73 -19.90 -1.98 8.38
C ALA A 73 -21.38 -2.19 8.73
N LYS A 74 -22.29 -1.37 8.17
CA LYS A 74 -23.74 -1.54 8.33
C LYS A 74 -24.20 -2.89 7.77
N PHE A 75 -23.75 -3.27 6.58
CA PHE A 75 -24.06 -4.55 5.95
C PHE A 75 -23.66 -5.75 6.81
N TYR A 76 -22.41 -5.81 7.27
CA TYR A 76 -21.92 -6.94 8.08
C TYR A 76 -22.51 -6.95 9.49
N LYS A 77 -22.92 -5.80 10.02
CA LYS A 77 -23.68 -5.72 11.28
C LYS A 77 -25.06 -6.37 11.16
N THR A 78 -25.72 -6.22 10.01
CA THR A 78 -27.06 -6.75 9.76
C THR A 78 -27.07 -8.23 9.36
N TYR A 79 -26.29 -8.60 8.33
CA TYR A 79 -26.39 -9.92 7.68
C TYR A 79 -25.30 -10.92 8.09
N ARG A 80 -24.35 -10.50 8.95
CA ARG A 80 -23.14 -11.27 9.28
C ARG A 80 -22.44 -11.79 8.01
N SER A 81 -21.51 -12.74 8.15
CA SER A 81 -20.78 -13.28 6.99
C SER A 81 -21.70 -14.19 6.16
N THR A 82 -22.20 -13.66 5.04
CA THR A 82 -23.23 -14.28 4.19
C THR A 82 -22.68 -15.31 3.20
N ALA A 83 -21.38 -15.28 2.88
CA ALA A 83 -20.75 -16.21 1.94
C ALA A 83 -19.22 -16.31 2.16
N GLY A 84 -18.62 -17.41 1.69
CA GLY A 84 -17.16 -17.55 1.62
C GLY A 84 -16.56 -16.59 0.60
N ILE A 85 -15.43 -15.96 0.96
CA ILE A 85 -14.71 -15.02 0.09
C ILE A 85 -13.52 -15.76 -0.53
N GLN A 86 -13.43 -15.74 -1.86
CA GLN A 86 -12.26 -16.22 -2.62
C GLN A 86 -11.41 -15.01 -3.00
N VAL A 87 -10.27 -14.84 -2.35
CA VAL A 87 -9.38 -13.66 -2.50
C VAL A 87 -8.68 -13.64 -3.87
N ASP A 88 -8.47 -14.82 -4.41
CA ASP A 88 -7.78 -15.16 -5.65
C ASP A 88 -8.71 -15.11 -6.88
N SER A 89 -10.02 -15.01 -6.66
CA SER A 89 -10.99 -14.90 -7.76
C SER A 89 -11.26 -13.45 -8.14
N SER A 90 -11.51 -13.21 -9.43
CA SER A 90 -12.04 -11.91 -9.90
C SER A 90 -13.51 -11.71 -9.56
N ARG A 91 -14.13 -12.61 -8.79
CA ARG A 91 -15.54 -12.53 -8.43
C ARG A 91 -15.71 -11.50 -7.33
N THR A 92 -16.64 -10.58 -7.54
CA THR A 92 -17.01 -9.60 -6.53
C THR A 92 -17.69 -10.28 -5.35
N SER A 93 -17.31 -9.91 -4.12
CA SER A 93 -18.02 -10.35 -2.92
C SER A 93 -19.48 -9.87 -2.93
N VAL A 94 -20.35 -10.56 -2.20
CA VAL A 94 -21.75 -10.15 -2.01
C VAL A 94 -21.82 -8.73 -1.43
N SER A 95 -20.94 -8.41 -0.47
CA SER A 95 -20.84 -7.06 0.08
C SER A 95 -20.42 -6.01 -0.96
N GLN A 96 -19.57 -6.36 -1.92
CA GLN A 96 -19.18 -5.46 -3.00
C GLN A 96 -20.30 -5.25 -4.02
N GLN A 97 -21.03 -6.32 -4.35
CA GLN A 97 -22.23 -6.23 -5.19
C GLN A 97 -23.29 -5.33 -4.52
N PHE A 98 -23.47 -5.47 -3.21
CA PHE A 98 -24.35 -4.60 -2.43
C PHE A 98 -23.97 -3.13 -2.54
N ILE A 99 -22.68 -2.81 -2.37
CA ILE A 99 -22.18 -1.43 -2.45
C ILE A 99 -22.40 -0.86 -3.87
N ASN A 100 -22.19 -1.67 -4.91
CA ASN A 100 -22.39 -1.24 -6.28
C ASN A 100 -23.88 -0.92 -6.55
N GLU A 101 -24.79 -1.82 -6.14
CA GLU A 101 -26.23 -1.58 -6.24
C GLU A 101 -26.67 -0.36 -5.42
N TYR A 102 -26.10 -0.17 -4.23
CA TYR A 102 -26.37 1.01 -3.41
C TYR A 102 -25.95 2.31 -4.09
N LYS A 103 -24.82 2.32 -4.81
CA LYS A 103 -24.42 3.48 -5.60
C LYS A 103 -25.41 3.78 -6.73
N LEU A 104 -25.93 2.74 -7.40
CA LEU A 104 -26.96 2.89 -8.45
C LEU A 104 -28.27 3.44 -7.87
N VAL A 105 -28.81 2.81 -6.82
CA VAL A 105 -30.07 3.25 -6.20
C VAL A 105 -29.96 4.66 -5.62
N LYS A 106 -28.80 5.03 -5.06
CA LYS A 106 -28.52 6.39 -4.58
C LYS A 106 -28.51 7.42 -5.73
N SER A 107 -28.02 7.03 -6.92
CA SER A 107 -28.05 7.91 -8.09
C SER A 107 -29.47 8.09 -8.65
N GLU A 108 -30.31 7.05 -8.56
CA GLU A 108 -31.71 7.09 -8.98
C GLU A 108 -32.59 7.88 -7.97
N ASN A 109 -32.28 7.81 -6.68
CA ASN A 109 -33.09 8.37 -5.59
C ASN A 109 -32.28 9.32 -4.70
N ALA A 110 -31.95 10.51 -5.24
CA ALA A 110 -31.09 11.48 -4.54
C ALA A 110 -31.68 12.06 -3.24
N SER A 111 -33.01 12.02 -3.06
CA SER A 111 -33.71 12.59 -1.89
C SER A 111 -34.04 11.58 -0.79
N ALA A 112 -33.73 10.30 -0.98
CA ALA A 112 -34.10 9.25 -0.03
C ALA A 112 -33.14 9.18 1.17
N THR A 113 -33.66 8.73 2.31
CA THR A 113 -32.84 8.56 3.52
C THR A 113 -31.88 7.36 3.38
N PRO A 114 -30.74 7.34 4.09
CA PRO A 114 -29.80 6.20 4.07
C PRO A 114 -30.40 4.87 4.54
N GLU A 115 -31.53 4.90 5.25
CA GLU A 115 -32.26 3.70 5.68
C GLU A 115 -33.16 3.18 4.57
N GLU A 116 -33.94 4.05 3.93
CA GLU A 116 -34.77 3.71 2.76
C GLU A 116 -33.91 3.18 1.60
N LEU A 117 -32.76 3.83 1.33
CA LEU A 117 -31.82 3.36 0.31
C LEU A 117 -31.28 1.96 0.63
N PHE A 118 -31.06 1.66 1.91
CA PHE A 118 -30.61 0.34 2.34
C PHE A 118 -31.71 -0.70 2.13
N GLU A 119 -32.96 -0.41 2.46
CA GLU A 119 -34.07 -1.33 2.22
C GLU A 119 -34.33 -1.56 0.72
N LEU A 120 -34.32 -0.51 -0.10
CA LEU A 120 -34.50 -0.61 -1.55
C LEU A 120 -33.41 -1.47 -2.19
N THR A 121 -32.16 -1.30 -1.77
CA THR A 121 -31.05 -2.09 -2.28
C THR A 121 -31.15 -3.55 -1.87
N THR A 122 -31.62 -3.86 -0.67
CA THR A 122 -31.87 -5.25 -0.25
C THR A 122 -32.97 -5.91 -1.09
N LYS A 123 -34.04 -5.17 -1.43
CA LYS A 123 -35.12 -5.66 -2.29
C LYS A 123 -34.58 -5.97 -3.70
N ARG A 124 -33.81 -5.05 -4.29
CA ARG A 124 -33.20 -5.22 -5.62
C ARG A 124 -32.21 -6.39 -5.67
N LEU A 125 -31.43 -6.60 -4.61
CA LEU A 125 -30.52 -7.75 -4.54
C LEU A 125 -31.25 -9.09 -4.41
N ASN A 126 -32.36 -9.13 -3.67
CA ASN A 126 -33.20 -10.32 -3.58
C ASN A 126 -33.84 -10.65 -4.93
N GLU A 127 -34.26 -9.63 -5.70
CA GLU A 127 -34.74 -9.80 -7.10
C GLU A 127 -33.66 -10.37 -8.02
N ASN A 128 -32.40 -9.97 -7.80
CA ASN A 128 -31.23 -10.51 -8.51
C ASN A 128 -30.83 -11.93 -8.05
N GLY A 129 -31.60 -12.55 -7.15
CA GLY A 129 -31.39 -13.93 -6.68
C GLY A 129 -30.33 -14.07 -5.57
N ILE A 130 -29.85 -12.96 -5.01
CA ILE A 130 -28.88 -12.97 -3.91
C ILE A 130 -29.64 -12.82 -2.60
N MET A 131 -29.87 -13.94 -1.93
CA MET A 131 -30.59 -13.95 -0.64
C MET A 131 -29.66 -13.54 0.50
N LEU A 132 -29.92 -12.37 1.09
CA LEU A 132 -29.25 -11.90 2.30
C LEU A 132 -29.98 -12.47 3.53
N LYS A 133 -29.30 -13.31 4.32
CA LYS A 133 -29.82 -13.89 5.57
C LYS A 133 -29.22 -13.21 6.79
#